data_AF-A0A947CG96-F1
#
_entry.id   AF-A0A947CG96-F1
#
_cell.length_a   1.000
_cell.length_b   1.000
_cell.length_c   1.000
_cell.angle_alpha   90.00
_cell.angle_beta   90.00
_cell.angle_gamma   90.00
#
_symmetry.space_group_name_H-M   'P 1'
#
loop_
_entity.id
_entity.type
_entity.pdbx_description
1 polymer ?
#
loop_
_entity_poly.entity_id
_entity_poly.type
_entity_poly.pdbx_seq_one_letter_code
_entity_poly.pdbx_strand_id
1 'polypeptide(L)'
;MTVPNVLTIARIAGSGVLLWLAQAGSERWFVGLFVTLVLTDWLDGKLAVLLDQRTELGARLDSVSDFVCYSCLVLGTMWLKPEFVRDEAMLIAAMVGSYALPVLVSLLRFRRLPAYHTRAAKTCWLLVSIGAVTLLLGGPWWPAQVTLIAVIVTNIEAFAIALVLPRWQADVPTIVHALKQPRRG
;
A
#
# COMPACT_ATOMS: atom_id res chain seq x y z
N MET A 1 -14.62 1.45 -23.83
CA MET A 1 -13.79 1.04 -22.67
C MET A 1 -12.37 0.91 -23.17
N THR A 2 -11.39 1.48 -22.46
CA THR A 2 -9.97 1.39 -22.84
C THR A 2 -9.38 0.06 -22.39
N VAL A 3 -8.31 -0.40 -23.04
CA VAL A 3 -7.61 -1.66 -22.67
C VAL A 3 -7.13 -1.63 -21.20
N PRO A 4 -6.55 -0.52 -20.69
CA PRO A 4 -6.19 -0.38 -19.28
C PRO A 4 -7.35 -0.60 -18.32
N ASN A 5 -8.55 -0.06 -18.60
CA ASN A 5 -9.69 -0.20 -17.70
C ASN A 5 -10.16 -1.66 -17.55
N VAL A 6 -10.03 -2.47 -18.60
CA VAL A 6 -10.38 -3.90 -18.53
C VAL A 6 -9.39 -4.66 -17.65
N LEU A 7 -8.09 -4.33 -17.75
CA LEU A 7 -7.05 -4.90 -16.90
C LEU A 7 -7.25 -4.52 -15.43
N THR A 8 -7.61 -3.27 -15.15
CA THR A 8 -7.95 -2.82 -13.79
C THR A 8 -9.15 -3.57 -13.20
N ILE A 9 -10.22 -3.78 -13.98
CA ILE A 9 -11.38 -4.55 -13.53
C ILE A 9 -11.00 -6.01 -13.28
N ALA A 10 -10.19 -6.61 -14.17
CA ALA A 10 -9.68 -7.96 -13.99
C ALA A 10 -8.84 -8.09 -12.71
N ARG A 11 -8.06 -7.05 -12.36
CA ARG A 11 -7.26 -7.01 -11.12
C ARG A 11 -8.13 -6.96 -9.88
N ILE A 12 -9.21 -6.18 -9.86
CA ILE A 12 -10.18 -6.17 -8.76
C ILE A 12 -10.80 -7.57 -8.60
N ALA A 13 -11.22 -8.20 -9.70
CA ALA A 13 -11.79 -9.54 -9.66
C ALA A 13 -10.76 -10.58 -9.16
N GLY A 14 -9.53 -10.52 -9.67
CA GLY A 14 -8.42 -11.38 -9.24
C GLY A 14 -8.04 -11.18 -7.78
N SER A 15 -8.18 -9.97 -7.24
CA SER A 15 -7.97 -9.69 -5.82
C SER A 15 -8.99 -10.41 -4.93
N GLY A 16 -10.24 -10.52 -5.36
CA GLY A 16 -11.23 -11.37 -4.69
C GLY A 16 -10.83 -12.85 -4.71
N VAL A 17 -10.27 -13.33 -5.83
CA VAL A 17 -9.77 -14.71 -5.96
C VAL A 17 -8.58 -14.97 -5.02
N LEU A 18 -7.73 -13.97 -4.74
CA LEU A 18 -6.67 -14.11 -3.73
C LEU A 18 -7.22 -14.52 -2.36
N LEU A 19 -8.28 -13.88 -1.88
CA LEU A 19 -8.88 -14.24 -0.59
C LEU A 19 -9.47 -15.66 -0.60
N TRP A 20 -10.08 -16.07 -1.71
CA TRP A 20 -10.56 -17.43 -1.87
C TRP A 20 -9.41 -18.46 -1.84
N LEU A 21 -8.29 -18.18 -2.52
CA LEU A 21 -7.09 -19.02 -2.47
C LEU A 21 -6.46 -19.08 -1.08
N ALA A 22 -6.50 -17.97 -0.34
CA ALA A 22 -6.04 -17.93 1.05
C ALA A 22 -6.90 -18.83 1.95
N GLN A 23 -8.23 -18.80 1.78
CA GLN A 23 -9.14 -19.70 2.49
C GLN A 23 -8.94 -21.16 2.13
N ALA A 24 -8.62 -21.44 0.86
CA ALA A 24 -8.27 -22.78 0.39
C ALA A 24 -6.88 -23.25 0.87
N GLY A 25 -6.11 -22.41 1.58
CA GLY A 25 -4.78 -22.75 2.11
C GLY A 25 -3.70 -22.85 1.04
N SER A 26 -3.93 -22.29 -0.16
CA SER A 26 -3.06 -22.55 -1.31
C SER A 26 -2.03 -21.44 -1.55
N GLU A 27 -0.96 -21.45 -0.75
CA GLU A 27 0.09 -20.42 -0.75
C GLU A 27 0.73 -20.20 -2.14
N ARG A 28 1.07 -21.28 -2.86
CA ARG A 28 1.73 -21.18 -4.17
C ARG A 28 0.85 -20.53 -5.23
N TRP A 29 -0.43 -20.90 -5.28
CA TRP A 29 -1.38 -20.31 -6.22
C TRP A 29 -1.71 -18.88 -5.85
N PHE A 30 -1.80 -18.58 -4.54
CA PHE A 30 -1.96 -17.22 -4.04
C PHE A 30 -0.81 -16.32 -4.50
N VAL A 31 0.43 -16.73 -4.28
CA VAL A 31 1.63 -15.98 -4.70
C VAL A 31 1.67 -15.84 -6.22
N GLY A 32 1.42 -16.92 -6.97
CA GLY A 32 1.42 -16.89 -8.44
C GLY A 32 0.40 -15.90 -9.00
N LEU A 33 -0.83 -15.89 -8.46
CA LEU A 33 -1.85 -14.94 -8.85
C LEU A 33 -1.45 -13.51 -8.47
N PHE A 34 -1.00 -13.28 -7.23
CA PHE A 34 -0.60 -11.94 -6.78
C PHE A 34 0.51 -11.35 -7.66
N VAL A 35 1.56 -12.12 -7.94
CA VAL A 35 2.65 -11.69 -8.83
C VAL A 35 2.12 -11.38 -10.23
N THR A 36 1.19 -12.20 -10.75
CA THR A 36 0.56 -11.94 -12.05
C THR A 36 -0.20 -10.62 -12.04
N LEU A 37 -0.98 -10.33 -10.99
CA LEU A 37 -1.75 -9.10 -10.86
C LEU A 37 -0.86 -7.85 -10.81
N VAL A 38 0.23 -7.89 -10.03
CA VAL A 38 1.20 -6.79 -9.95
C VAL A 38 1.93 -6.58 -11.28
N LEU A 39 2.27 -7.66 -11.99
CA LEU A 39 2.87 -7.55 -13.31
C LEU A 39 1.90 -6.96 -14.35
N THR A 40 0.61 -7.34 -14.29
CA THR A 40 -0.40 -6.77 -15.20
C THR A 40 -0.62 -5.28 -14.97
N ASP A 41 -0.55 -4.81 -13.73
CA ASP A 41 -0.58 -3.38 -13.39
C ASP A 41 0.55 -2.61 -14.05
N TRP A 42 1.78 -3.09 -13.86
CA TRP A 42 2.93 -2.42 -14.45
C TRP A 42 2.86 -2.38 -16.00
N LEU A 43 2.26 -3.41 -16.62
CA LEU A 43 2.05 -3.47 -18.06
C LEU A 43 0.94 -2.51 -18.52
N ASP A 44 -0.19 -2.43 -17.83
CA ASP A 44 -1.29 -1.56 -18.23
C ASP A 44 -0.95 -0.08 -18.10
N GLY A 45 -0.18 0.30 -17.08
CA GLY A 45 0.35 1.66 -16.92
C GLY A 45 1.24 2.06 -18.08
N LYS A 46 2.09 1.14 -18.58
CA LYS A 46 2.90 1.36 -19.79
C LYS A 46 2.08 1.43 -21.06
N LEU A 47 1.10 0.54 -21.22
CA LEU A 47 0.20 0.54 -22.38
C LEU A 47 -0.63 1.82 -22.45
N ALA A 48 -1.08 2.34 -21.31
CA ALA A 48 -1.80 3.61 -21.25
C ALA A 48 -0.95 4.79 -21.74
N VAL A 49 0.38 4.77 -21.50
CA VAL A 49 1.31 5.77 -22.05
C VAL A 49 1.50 5.58 -23.54
N LEU A 50 1.77 4.34 -23.97
CA LEU A 50 2.07 4.03 -25.37
C LEU A 50 0.89 4.27 -26.30
N LEU A 51 -0.34 4.08 -25.82
CA LEU A 51 -1.57 4.22 -26.59
C LEU A 51 -2.25 5.59 -26.43
N ASP A 52 -1.67 6.49 -25.64
CA ASP A 52 -2.26 7.80 -25.28
C ASP A 52 -3.69 7.68 -24.70
N GLN A 53 -3.93 6.64 -23.89
CA GLN A 53 -5.25 6.31 -23.32
C GLN A 53 -5.39 6.69 -21.85
N ARG A 54 -4.61 7.68 -21.39
CA ARG A 54 -4.70 8.16 -20.00
C ARG A 54 -6.02 8.89 -19.79
N THR A 55 -6.85 8.37 -18.89
CA THR A 55 -8.11 8.99 -18.50
C THR A 55 -8.18 9.18 -16.99
N GLU A 56 -8.89 10.21 -16.53
CA GLU A 56 -9.06 10.47 -15.10
C GLU A 56 -9.81 9.33 -14.39
N LEU A 57 -10.81 8.75 -15.08
CA LEU A 57 -11.52 7.57 -14.59
C LEU A 57 -10.61 6.35 -14.45
N GLY A 58 -9.72 6.11 -15.42
CA GLY A 58 -8.75 5.03 -15.36
C GLY A 58 -7.81 5.18 -14.18
N ALA A 59 -7.26 6.38 -13.96
CA ALA A 59 -6.37 6.65 -12.82
C ALA A 59 -7.05 6.44 -11.45
N ARG A 60 -8.32 6.80 -11.31
CA ARG A 60 -9.09 6.56 -10.08
C ARG A 60 -9.37 5.07 -9.87
N LEU A 61 -9.75 4.35 -10.92
CA LEU A 61 -9.98 2.90 -10.87
C LEU A 61 -8.70 2.15 -10.51
N ASP A 62 -7.57 2.57 -11.06
CA ASP A 62 -6.26 1.98 -10.81
C ASP A 62 -5.87 2.12 -9.33
N SER A 63 -6.03 3.32 -8.76
CA SER A 63 -5.80 3.56 -7.32
C SER A 63 -6.68 2.67 -6.42
N VAL A 64 -7.94 2.45 -6.80
CA VAL A 64 -8.85 1.55 -6.07
C VAL A 64 -8.41 0.10 -6.21
N SER A 65 -8.06 -0.31 -7.42
CA SER A 65 -7.59 -1.66 -7.72
C SER A 65 -6.34 -2.02 -6.93
N ASP A 66 -5.35 -1.11 -6.86
CA ASP A 66 -4.14 -1.29 -6.06
C ASP A 66 -4.46 -1.42 -4.58
N PHE A 67 -5.30 -0.52 -4.05
CA PHE A 67 -5.73 -0.60 -2.66
C PHE A 67 -6.39 -1.95 -2.33
N VAL A 68 -7.28 -2.43 -3.19
CA VAL A 68 -7.97 -3.71 -3.02
C VAL A 68 -6.96 -4.87 -3.09
N CYS A 69 -6.09 -4.90 -4.10
CA CYS A 69 -5.10 -5.96 -4.29
C CYS A 69 -4.16 -6.10 -3.09
N TYR A 70 -3.60 -4.99 -2.61
CA TYR A 70 -2.71 -5.00 -1.46
C TYR A 70 -3.43 -5.28 -0.14
N SER A 71 -4.68 -4.87 0.01
CA SER A 71 -5.50 -5.26 1.16
C SER A 71 -5.73 -6.78 1.18
N CYS A 72 -6.04 -7.36 0.03
CA CYS A 72 -6.18 -8.81 -0.13
C CYS A 72 -4.85 -9.56 0.11
N LEU A 73 -3.71 -8.99 -0.32
CA LEU A 73 -2.38 -9.52 0.00
C LEU A 73 -2.15 -9.60 1.51
N VAL A 74 -2.37 -8.51 2.23
CA VAL A 74 -2.13 -8.44 3.69
C VAL A 74 -3.06 -9.41 4.41
N LEU A 75 -4.37 -9.35 4.14
CA LEU A 75 -5.36 -10.21 4.78
C LEU A 75 -5.11 -11.69 4.45
N GLY A 76 -4.82 -12.01 3.20
CA GLY A 76 -4.49 -13.36 2.77
C GLY A 76 -3.20 -13.89 3.41
N THR A 77 -2.19 -13.04 3.56
CA THR A 77 -0.94 -13.39 4.26
C THR A 77 -1.20 -13.67 5.74
N MET A 78 -2.00 -12.83 6.41
CA MET A 78 -2.38 -13.05 7.81
C MET A 78 -3.18 -14.35 8.00
N TRP A 79 -4.01 -14.72 7.02
CA TRP A 79 -4.77 -15.97 7.04
C TRP A 79 -3.89 -17.20 6.82
N LEU A 80 -2.98 -17.13 5.85
CA LEU A 80 -2.12 -18.25 5.46
C LEU A 80 -0.96 -18.50 6.44
N LYS A 81 -0.49 -17.45 7.14
CA LYS A 81 0.66 -17.51 8.06
C LYS A 81 0.28 -17.05 9.48
N PRO A 82 -0.67 -17.71 10.16
CA PRO A 82 -1.10 -17.33 11.51
C PRO A 82 0.01 -17.41 12.55
N GLU A 83 0.99 -18.29 12.37
CA GLU A 83 2.19 -18.41 13.21
C GLU A 83 3.01 -17.12 13.20
N PHE A 84 3.27 -16.55 12.02
CA PHE A 84 3.97 -15.27 11.88
C PHE A 84 3.18 -14.14 12.56
N VAL A 85 1.86 -14.11 12.38
CA VAL A 85 1.00 -13.10 13.01
C VAL A 85 1.06 -13.16 14.53
N ARG A 86 1.12 -14.37 15.09
CA ARG A 86 1.22 -14.57 16.54
C ARG A 86 2.58 -14.12 17.08
N ASP A 87 3.66 -14.52 16.42
CA ASP A 87 5.01 -14.25 16.90
C ASP A 87 5.39 -12.76 16.73
N GLU A 88 4.91 -12.13 15.66
CA GLU A 88 5.14 -10.70 15.38
C GLU A 88 3.97 -9.79 15.81
N ALA A 89 3.08 -10.27 16.68
CA ALA A 89 1.87 -9.56 17.07
C ALA A 89 2.15 -8.14 17.59
N MET A 90 3.23 -7.96 18.36
CA MET A 90 3.62 -6.63 18.86
C MET A 90 4.04 -5.70 17.73
N LEU A 91 4.80 -6.20 16.76
CA LEU A 91 5.26 -5.39 15.62
C LEU A 91 4.11 -5.05 14.67
N ILE A 92 3.20 -6.00 14.45
CA ILE A 92 1.96 -5.77 13.71
C ILE A 92 1.07 -4.75 14.43
N ALA A 93 0.92 -4.86 15.75
CA ALA A 93 0.16 -3.89 16.55
C ALA A 93 0.79 -2.49 16.49
N ALA A 94 2.12 -2.38 16.56
CA ALA A 94 2.83 -1.13 16.39
C ALA A 94 2.63 -0.55 14.97
N MET A 95 2.66 -1.39 13.94
CA MET A 95 2.35 -0.99 12.56
C MET A 95 0.93 -0.44 12.45
N VAL A 96 -0.09 -1.16 12.93
CA VAL A 96 -1.48 -0.70 12.91
C VAL A 96 -1.65 0.59 13.74
N GLY A 97 -1.06 0.64 14.93
CA GLY A 97 -1.10 1.82 15.80
C GLY A 97 -0.46 3.05 15.17
N SER A 98 0.62 2.88 14.41
CA SER A 98 1.30 3.99 13.73
C SER A 98 0.42 4.69 12.69
N TYR A 99 -0.56 4.00 12.08
CA TYR A 99 -1.53 4.63 11.16
C TYR A 99 -2.49 5.61 11.85
N ALA A 100 -2.80 5.38 13.13
CA ALA A 100 -3.71 6.26 13.87
C ALA A 100 -3.11 7.65 14.09
N LEU A 101 -1.78 7.73 14.28
CA LEU A 101 -1.08 8.97 14.60
C LEU A 101 -1.29 10.08 13.55
N PRO A 102 -0.94 9.90 12.26
CA PRO A 102 -1.13 10.93 11.24
C PRO A 102 -2.61 11.25 10.97
N VAL A 103 -3.49 10.26 11.13
CA VAL A 103 -4.94 10.44 10.96
C VAL A 103 -5.50 11.34 12.06
N LEU A 104 -5.21 11.03 13.32
CA LEU A 104 -5.68 11.81 14.47
C LEU A 104 -5.19 13.26 14.39
N VAL A 105 -3.91 13.49 14.12
CA VAL A 105 -3.37 14.86 14.01
C VAL A 105 -3.99 15.61 12.85
N SER A 106 -4.15 14.97 11.69
CA SER A 106 -4.73 15.64 10.52
C SER A 106 -6.22 15.96 10.74
N LEU A 107 -6.97 15.10 11.42
CA LEU A 107 -8.37 15.36 11.77
C LEU A 107 -8.51 16.46 12.83
N LEU A 108 -7.69 16.44 13.89
CA LEU A 108 -7.74 17.45 14.94
C LEU A 108 -7.33 18.84 14.42
N ARG A 109 -6.29 18.90 13.57
CA ARG A 109 -5.72 20.16 13.10
C ARG A 109 -6.40 20.72 11.86
N PHE A 110 -6.77 19.85 10.93
CA PHE A 110 -7.26 20.26 9.61
C PHE A 110 -8.68 19.78 9.31
N ARG A 111 -9.29 18.93 10.16
CA ARG A 111 -10.58 18.28 9.93
C ARG A 111 -10.66 17.52 8.60
N ARG A 112 -9.52 17.01 8.13
CA ARG A 112 -9.37 16.25 6.88
C ARG A 112 -8.43 15.07 7.09
N LEU A 113 -8.65 14.02 6.31
CA LEU A 113 -7.79 12.83 6.32
C LEU A 113 -6.41 13.15 5.69
N PRO A 114 -5.34 12.49 6.16
CA PRO A 114 -4.02 12.62 5.58
C PRO A 114 -4.00 12.05 4.16
N ALA A 115 -3.47 12.81 3.21
CA ALA A 115 -3.26 12.41 1.81
C ALA A 115 -1.83 12.76 1.37
N TYR A 116 -0.86 12.42 2.22
CA TYR A 116 0.55 12.70 2.00
C TYR A 116 1.16 11.52 1.23
N HIS A 117 1.13 11.55 -0.11
CA HIS A 117 1.77 10.54 -0.95
C HIS A 117 3.30 10.67 -0.90
N THR A 118 3.90 10.30 0.23
CA THR A 118 5.35 10.43 0.45
C THR A 118 6.13 9.50 -0.48
N ARG A 119 7.37 9.88 -0.80
CA ARG A 119 8.27 9.01 -1.57
C ARG A 119 8.56 7.71 -0.82
N ALA A 120 8.63 7.75 0.51
CA ALA A 120 8.80 6.57 1.35
C ALA A 120 7.63 5.60 1.18
N ALA A 121 6.39 6.12 1.16
CA ALA A 121 5.21 5.30 0.93
C ALA A 121 5.30 4.55 -0.39
N LYS A 122 5.72 5.19 -1.50
CA LYS A 122 5.90 4.53 -2.80
C LYS A 122 6.86 3.35 -2.76
N THR A 123 8.02 3.51 -2.12
CA THR A 123 9.00 2.42 -1.97
C THR A 123 8.48 1.29 -1.08
N CYS A 124 7.61 1.62 -0.12
CA CYS A 124 7.03 0.67 0.81
C CYS A 124 6.17 -0.40 0.11
N TRP A 125 5.46 -0.06 -0.98
CA TRP A 125 4.66 -1.03 -1.75
C TRP A 125 5.51 -2.18 -2.30
N LEU A 126 6.72 -1.88 -2.78
CA LEU A 126 7.64 -2.90 -3.26
C LEU A 126 8.14 -3.79 -2.12
N LEU A 127 8.49 -3.19 -0.98
CA LEU A 127 8.91 -3.95 0.21
C LEU A 127 7.80 -4.87 0.70
N VAL A 128 6.55 -4.38 0.77
CA VAL A 128 5.37 -5.19 1.12
C VAL A 128 5.22 -6.39 0.20
N SER A 129 5.38 -6.18 -1.10
CA SER A 129 5.29 -7.25 -2.09
C SER A 129 6.38 -8.31 -1.87
N ILE A 130 7.64 -7.87 -1.69
CA ILE A 130 8.78 -8.77 -1.46
C ILE A 130 8.63 -9.52 -0.13
N GLY A 131 8.28 -8.82 0.95
CA GLY A 131 8.10 -9.39 2.28
C GLY A 131 7.00 -10.45 2.30
N ALA A 132 5.84 -10.15 1.74
CA ALA A 132 4.71 -11.08 1.67
C ALA A 132 5.03 -12.30 0.80
N VAL A 133 5.59 -12.11 -0.40
CA VAL A 133 5.95 -13.23 -1.29
C VAL A 133 7.01 -14.12 -0.65
N THR A 134 8.04 -13.55 -0.02
CA THR A 134 9.10 -14.34 0.63
C THR A 134 8.52 -15.17 1.77
N LEU A 135 7.67 -14.58 2.60
CA LEU A 135 7.04 -15.27 3.71
C LEU A 135 6.12 -16.41 3.23
N LEU A 136 5.29 -16.13 2.21
CA LEU A 136 4.34 -17.10 1.65
C LEU A 136 5.01 -18.24 0.87
N LEU A 137 6.25 -18.07 0.40
CA LEU A 137 7.02 -19.15 -0.22
C LEU A 137 7.81 -19.99 0.80
N GLY A 138 7.64 -19.73 2.10
CA GLY A 138 8.36 -20.42 3.17
C GLY A 138 9.81 -19.94 3.34
N GLY A 139 10.12 -18.73 2.87
CA GLY A 139 11.41 -18.08 3.08
C GLY A 139 11.59 -17.57 4.52
N PRO A 140 12.72 -16.89 4.80
CA PRO A 140 12.97 -16.32 6.12
C PRO A 140 11.95 -15.21 6.45
N TRP A 141 11.72 -14.97 7.74
CA TRP A 141 10.70 -14.02 8.21
C TRP A 141 11.18 -12.56 8.24
N TRP A 142 12.50 -12.34 8.27
CA TRP A 142 13.07 -10.99 8.38
C TRP A 142 12.65 -10.02 7.27
N PRO A 143 12.41 -10.42 5.99
CA PRO A 143 11.92 -9.49 4.96
C PRO A 143 10.53 -8.94 5.29
N ALA A 144 9.67 -9.76 5.90
CA ALA A 144 8.36 -9.33 6.37
C ALA A 144 8.49 -8.39 7.58
N GLN A 145 9.40 -8.65 8.51
CA GLN A 145 9.69 -7.74 9.63
C GLN A 145 10.21 -6.38 9.14
N VAL A 146 11.15 -6.37 8.19
CA VAL A 146 11.67 -5.15 7.56
C VAL A 146 10.55 -4.36 6.91
N THR A 147 9.60 -5.04 6.27
CA THR A 147 8.41 -4.41 5.69
C THR A 147 7.57 -3.71 6.77
N LEU A 148 7.25 -4.40 7.86
CA LEU A 148 6.46 -3.83 8.96
C LEU A 148 7.14 -2.60 9.56
N ILE A 149 8.45 -2.66 9.79
CA ILE A 149 9.25 -1.53 10.27
C ILE A 149 9.24 -0.37 9.27
N ALA A 150 9.40 -0.65 7.97
CA ALA A 150 9.36 0.38 6.93
C ALA A 150 7.99 1.09 6.86
N VAL A 151 6.90 0.37 7.06
CA VAL A 151 5.55 0.95 7.17
C VAL A 151 5.45 1.87 8.38
N ILE A 152 5.94 1.44 9.55
CA ILE A 152 5.95 2.26 10.77
C ILE A 152 6.74 3.56 10.53
N VAL A 153 7.94 3.47 9.95
CA VAL A 153 8.77 4.65 9.64
C VAL A 153 8.06 5.59 8.68
N THR A 154 7.38 5.06 7.66
CA THR A 154 6.59 5.85 6.70
C THR A 154 5.44 6.58 7.40
N ASN A 155 4.73 5.92 8.32
CA ASN A 155 3.66 6.52 9.10
C ASN A 155 4.16 7.59 10.07
N ILE A 156 5.34 7.41 10.65
CA ILE A 156 6.00 8.42 11.48
C ILE A 156 6.38 9.65 10.62
N GLU A 157 6.86 9.46 9.39
CA GLU A 157 7.10 10.58 8.47
C GLU A 157 5.80 11.34 8.17
N ALA A 158 4.71 10.63 7.87
CA ALA A 158 3.40 11.23 7.63
C ALA A 158 2.88 12.01 8.86
N PHE A 159 3.11 11.47 10.06
CA PHE A 159 2.77 12.15 11.32
C PHE A 159 3.57 13.44 11.50
N ALA A 160 4.88 13.39 11.26
CA ALA A 160 5.75 14.56 11.36
C ALA A 160 5.38 15.63 10.32
N ILE A 161 5.01 15.24 9.10
CA ILE A 161 4.47 16.14 8.07
C ILE A 161 3.20 16.83 8.58
N ALA A 162 2.26 16.08 9.16
CA ALA A 162 1.01 16.64 9.69
C ALA A 162 1.24 17.67 10.83
N LEU A 163 2.28 17.48 11.63
CA LEU A 163 2.69 18.42 12.69
C LEU A 163 3.38 19.69 12.15
N VAL A 164 4.08 19.59 11.02
CA VAL A 164 4.84 20.72 10.47
C VAL A 164 3.99 21.60 9.54
N LEU A 165 3.08 21.01 8.77
CA LEU A 165 2.31 21.70 7.74
C LEU A 165 1.47 22.86 8.30
N PRO A 166 1.56 24.08 7.72
CA PRO A 166 0.74 25.22 8.16
C PRO A 166 -0.73 25.09 7.74
N ARG A 167 -1.00 24.43 6.62
CA ARG A 167 -2.35 24.15 6.10
C ARG A 167 -2.37 22.75 5.49
N TRP A 168 -3.54 22.14 5.43
CA TRP A 168 -3.73 20.86 4.76
C TRP A 168 -3.33 20.97 3.28
N GLN A 169 -2.49 20.03 2.84
CA GLN A 169 -2.06 19.90 1.45
C GLN A 169 -2.05 18.42 1.10
N ALA A 170 -2.56 18.10 -0.09
CA ALA A 170 -2.35 16.80 -0.70
C ALA A 170 -0.91 16.72 -1.25
N ASP A 171 -0.35 15.52 -1.31
CA ASP A 171 0.88 15.22 -2.05
C ASP A 171 2.15 15.91 -1.54
N VAL A 172 2.48 15.69 -0.27
CA VAL A 172 3.77 16.14 0.29
C VAL A 172 4.82 15.03 0.12
N PRO A 173 5.88 15.24 -0.69
CA PRO A 173 6.79 14.16 -1.07
C PRO A 173 7.72 13.71 0.06
N THR A 174 8.15 14.62 0.95
CA THR A 174 8.94 14.31 2.16
C THR A 174 8.78 15.38 3.25
N ILE A 175 9.16 15.06 4.48
CA ILE A 175 9.17 16.02 5.60
C ILE A 175 10.03 17.27 5.34
N VAL A 176 11.14 17.13 4.60
CA VAL A 176 12.03 18.25 4.25
C VAL A 176 11.29 19.30 3.42
N HIS A 177 10.37 18.88 2.56
CA HIS A 177 9.56 19.81 1.78
C HIS A 177 8.51 20.51 2.65
N ALA A 178 7.93 19.82 3.64
CA ALA A 178 7.01 20.43 4.59
C ALA A 178 7.70 21.51 5.44
N LEU A 179 8.93 21.25 5.91
CA LEU A 179 9.71 22.20 6.72
C LEU A 179 10.14 23.47 5.98
N LYS A 180 10.33 23.38 4.65
CA LYS A 180 10.70 24.53 3.81
C LYS A 180 9.52 25.46 3.49
N GLN A 181 8.29 25.11 3.86
CA GLN A 181 7.14 25.97 3.61
C GLN A 181 7.16 27.18 4.55
N PRO A 182 7.07 28.41 4.03
CA PRO A 182 7.08 29.60 4.87
C PRO A 182 5.90 29.59 5.82
N ARG A 183 6.20 29.60 7.12
CA ARG A 183 5.21 29.87 8.18
C ARG A 183 4.82 31.33 8.09
N ARG A 184 3.84 31.67 7.25
CA ARG A 184 3.21 32.99 7.34
C ARG A 184 2.39 33.02 8.62
N GLY A 185 2.86 33.79 9.59
CA GLY A 185 2.16 34.12 10.83
C GLY A 185 0.87 34.88 10.57
#